data_AF-A0A9D1J387-F1
#
_entry.id   AF-A0A9D1J387-F1
#
_cell.length_a   1.000
_cell.length_b   1.000
_cell.length_c   1.000
_cell.angle_alpha   90.00
_cell.angle_beta   90.00
_cell.angle_gamma   90.00
#
_symmetry.space_group_name_H-M   'P 1'
#
loop_
_entity.id
_entity.type
_entity.pdbx_description
1 polymer ?
#
loop_
_entity_poly.entity_id
_entity_poly.type
_entity_poly.pdbx_seq_one_letter_code
_entity_poly.pdbx_strand_id
1 'polypeptide(L)'
;MANIKTMTVTVDFYKQFEELSNKLDELIKENKNINTTHKNEMKKLKQDLKKEFKQEKEELKTTISNLEKSIKEKDEMIEKLLNEIDRLKNQINKDSRNSSKPPSTDTRKKEKSGANLYNSRKKTDKKIGGQKGHKGYSLTKDKVEKMIKDKLVETRTIYHESNNRNGKDITKYRIGLEVNVYVEKHIFKHNSKAEDKIPKEFYTDVTYDNSIKALTIELGTYNVVALDRLSDLFNVLSKGIIDISNGTLVNFLKEFSLKSKPTLDNLENDLLNKALMNTDETTNDNKWYIRNYSNSETVIYKPHKNKGHKQIEEHDILTRYTGGIIHDHDTAMYKYGSNNYECNVHLGRYLEEIIQTVSEVTWAKDLKELIFKAYHDRKVLIKKGSKSFSNIKTNEISAKYDEIISLAKKESKNIKSTYYKEKALKLIRRCDKYKDNHLAFIYDFSVPFDNNPSERDLRIIKIKTKISGGFKNINSAEAYCDAISIIKTSLKRKINPFESIKAIFNNEVLFAN
;
A
#
# COMPACT_ATOMS: atom_id res chain seq x y z
N MET A 1 -66.54 117.96 56.24
CA MET A 1 -66.03 116.60 56.51
C MET A 1 -66.02 115.69 55.26
N ALA A 2 -65.78 116.21 54.05
CA ALA A 2 -65.80 115.40 52.81
C ALA A 2 -64.40 115.18 52.17
N ASN A 3 -63.35 115.84 52.66
CA ASN A 3 -61.99 115.76 52.09
C ASN A 3 -61.03 114.78 52.81
N ILE A 4 -61.43 114.17 53.93
CA ILE A 4 -60.55 113.26 54.69
C ILE A 4 -60.80 111.78 54.31
N LYS A 5 -62.04 111.39 53.97
CA LYS A 5 -62.39 110.00 53.62
C LYS A 5 -61.84 109.54 52.27
N THR A 6 -61.76 110.44 51.28
CA THR A 6 -61.25 110.13 49.94
C THR A 6 -59.73 109.90 49.95
N MET A 7 -59.00 110.62 50.81
CA MET A 7 -57.54 110.48 50.95
C MET A 7 -57.15 109.14 51.59
N THR A 8 -57.89 108.66 52.60
CA THR A 8 -57.61 107.38 53.29
C THR A 8 -57.84 106.15 52.40
N VAL A 9 -58.88 106.17 51.55
CA VAL A 9 -59.18 105.06 50.62
C VAL A 9 -58.12 104.94 49.52
N THR A 10 -57.59 106.05 49.02
CA THR A 10 -56.44 106.01 48.09
C THR A 10 -55.19 105.45 48.75
N VAL A 11 -54.86 105.85 49.98
CA VAL A 11 -53.63 105.37 50.67
C VAL A 11 -53.70 103.86 50.93
N ASP A 12 -54.87 103.31 51.29
CA ASP A 12 -55.05 101.88 51.57
C ASP A 12 -54.99 101.02 50.28
N PHE A 13 -55.54 101.53 49.17
CA PHE A 13 -55.45 100.88 47.86
C PHE A 13 -54.01 100.89 47.31
N TYR A 14 -53.27 101.99 47.49
CA TYR A 14 -51.85 102.06 47.14
C TYR A 14 -51.01 101.07 47.95
N LYS A 15 -51.32 100.89 49.24
CA LYS A 15 -50.62 99.93 50.11
C LYS A 15 -50.88 98.47 49.71
N GLN A 16 -52.13 98.14 49.34
CA GLN A 16 -52.48 96.83 48.80
C GLN A 16 -51.84 96.57 47.43
N PHE A 17 -51.78 97.58 46.55
CA PHE A 17 -51.10 97.50 45.27
C PHE A 17 -49.58 97.31 45.43
N GLU A 18 -48.96 98.00 46.39
CA GLU A 18 -47.55 97.84 46.73
C GLU A 18 -47.26 96.45 47.31
N GLU A 19 -48.12 95.91 48.19
CA GLU A 19 -48.00 94.52 48.67
C GLU A 19 -48.16 93.49 47.54
N LEU A 20 -49.11 93.69 46.63
CA LEU A 20 -49.31 92.83 45.47
C LEU A 20 -48.12 92.90 44.50
N SER A 21 -47.57 94.10 44.27
CA SER A 21 -46.38 94.30 43.44
C SER A 21 -45.16 93.61 44.06
N ASN A 22 -44.96 93.76 45.37
CA ASN A 22 -43.87 93.09 46.09
C ASN A 22 -44.00 91.57 46.05
N LYS A 23 -45.22 91.02 46.22
CA LYS A 23 -45.48 89.58 46.05
C LYS A 23 -45.24 89.10 44.62
N LEU A 24 -45.63 89.90 43.62
CA LEU A 24 -45.39 89.59 42.21
C LEU A 24 -43.89 89.56 41.91
N ASP A 25 -43.13 90.51 42.44
CA ASP A 25 -41.67 90.55 42.30
C ASP A 25 -40.98 89.37 43.00
N GLU A 26 -41.44 88.98 44.19
CA GLU A 26 -40.98 87.76 44.87
C GLU A 26 -41.27 86.50 44.06
N LEU A 27 -42.50 86.33 43.56
CA LEU A 27 -42.88 85.19 42.73
C LEU A 27 -42.10 85.14 41.41
N ILE A 28 -41.81 86.29 40.79
CA ILE A 28 -40.96 86.38 39.60
C ILE A 28 -39.53 85.96 39.92
N LYS A 29 -39.00 86.39 41.07
CA LYS A 29 -37.66 86.01 41.53
C LYS A 29 -37.58 84.50 41.82
N GLU A 30 -38.59 83.94 42.47
CA GLU A 30 -38.70 82.52 42.76
C GLU A 30 -38.82 81.68 41.48
N ASN A 31 -39.66 82.09 40.52
CA ASN A 31 -39.76 81.44 39.21
C ASN A 31 -38.45 81.50 38.42
N LYS A 32 -37.71 82.61 38.49
CA LYS A 32 -36.38 82.71 37.87
C LYS A 32 -35.38 81.76 38.51
N ASN A 33 -35.41 81.62 39.84
CA ASN A 33 -34.59 80.67 40.56
C ASN A 33 -34.94 79.22 40.20
N ILE A 34 -36.22 78.86 40.22
CA ILE A 34 -36.71 77.52 39.84
C ILE A 34 -36.29 77.18 38.41
N ASN A 35 -36.51 78.10 37.45
CA ASN A 35 -36.10 77.89 36.06
C ASN A 35 -34.60 77.71 35.91
N THR A 36 -33.80 78.45 36.69
CA THR A 36 -32.34 78.32 36.67
C THR A 36 -31.89 76.98 37.24
N THR A 37 -32.49 76.54 38.36
CA THR A 37 -32.24 75.23 38.98
C THR A 37 -32.62 74.09 38.04
N HIS A 38 -33.84 74.09 37.50
CA HIS A 38 -34.29 73.08 36.53
C HIS A 38 -33.39 73.04 35.28
N LYS A 39 -32.95 74.20 34.76
CA LYS A 39 -32.05 74.26 33.60
C LYS A 39 -30.69 73.62 33.92
N ASN A 40 -30.18 73.84 35.13
CA ASN A 40 -28.93 73.23 35.58
C ASN A 40 -29.06 71.72 35.82
N GLU A 41 -30.16 71.27 36.43
CA GLU A 41 -30.48 69.84 36.61
C GLU A 41 -30.65 69.13 35.27
N MET A 42 -31.38 69.72 34.32
CA MET A 42 -31.52 69.20 32.96
C MET A 42 -30.21 69.14 32.21
N LYS A 43 -29.31 70.11 32.42
CA LYS A 43 -27.96 70.08 31.84
C LYS A 43 -27.14 68.94 32.42
N LYS A 44 -27.20 68.74 33.74
CA LYS A 44 -26.50 67.65 34.44
C LYS A 44 -27.02 66.28 34.01
N LEU A 45 -28.34 66.09 34.01
CA LEU A 45 -28.98 64.85 33.57
C LEU A 45 -28.62 64.49 32.12
N LYS A 46 -28.64 65.47 31.20
CA LYS A 46 -28.18 65.25 29.81
C LYS A 46 -26.71 64.85 29.73
N GLN A 47 -25.87 65.38 30.61
CA GLN A 47 -24.44 65.06 30.63
C GLN A 47 -24.19 63.65 31.18
N ASP A 48 -24.88 63.27 32.24
CA ASP A 48 -24.81 61.94 32.84
C ASP A 48 -25.33 60.87 31.88
N LEU A 49 -26.50 61.10 31.27
CA LEU A 49 -27.08 60.21 30.25
C LEU A 49 -26.11 60.01 29.06
N LYS A 50 -25.47 61.10 28.59
CA LYS A 50 -24.50 61.03 27.50
C LYS A 50 -23.24 60.25 27.88
N LYS A 51 -22.85 60.30 29.16
CA LYS A 51 -21.71 59.53 29.69
C LYS A 51 -22.05 58.05 29.77
N GLU A 52 -23.22 57.69 30.30
CA GLU A 52 -23.73 56.31 30.35
C GLU A 52 -23.86 55.71 28.95
N PHE A 53 -24.52 56.42 28.02
CA PHE A 53 -24.62 55.97 26.62
C PHE A 53 -23.27 55.77 25.95
N LYS A 54 -22.28 56.63 26.26
CA LYS A 54 -20.92 56.48 25.72
C LYS A 54 -20.25 55.24 26.29
N GLN A 55 -20.40 54.98 27.59
CA GLN A 55 -19.83 53.81 28.25
C GLN A 55 -20.45 52.52 27.70
N GLU A 56 -21.79 52.43 27.66
CA GLU A 56 -22.51 51.27 27.13
C GLU A 56 -22.15 51.01 25.65
N LYS A 57 -22.01 52.06 24.84
CA LYS A 57 -21.58 51.93 23.44
C LYS A 57 -20.18 51.34 23.30
N GLU A 58 -19.22 51.71 24.16
CA GLU A 58 -17.87 51.15 24.13
C GLU A 58 -17.84 49.70 24.66
N GLU A 59 -18.64 49.38 25.68
CA GLU A 59 -18.81 48.00 26.18
C GLU A 59 -19.43 47.09 25.10
N LEU A 60 -20.46 47.57 24.39
CA LEU A 60 -21.09 46.85 23.28
C LEU A 60 -20.11 46.63 22.12
N LYS A 61 -19.33 47.64 21.72
CA LYS A 61 -18.30 47.49 20.68
C LYS A 61 -17.26 46.43 21.05
N THR A 62 -16.81 46.45 22.30
CA THR A 62 -15.84 45.47 22.81
C THR A 62 -16.43 44.06 22.78
N THR A 63 -17.70 43.92 23.17
CA THR A 63 -18.43 42.65 23.12
C THR A 63 -18.59 42.13 21.68
N ILE A 64 -18.98 42.99 20.74
CA ILE A 64 -19.10 42.63 19.31
C ILE A 64 -17.74 42.16 18.77
N SER A 65 -16.65 42.90 19.05
CA SER A 65 -15.31 42.51 18.59
C SER A 65 -14.87 41.15 19.16
N ASN A 66 -15.15 40.89 20.44
CA ASN A 66 -14.86 39.60 21.06
C ASN A 66 -15.71 38.46 20.46
N LEU A 67 -16.99 38.72 20.18
CA LEU A 67 -17.88 37.74 19.53
C LEU A 67 -17.44 37.44 18.10
N GLU A 68 -17.08 38.45 17.30
CA GLU A 68 -16.53 38.27 15.95
C GLU A 68 -15.25 37.43 15.96
N LYS A 69 -14.34 37.69 16.92
CA LYS A 69 -13.15 36.88 17.13
C LYS A 69 -13.49 35.44 17.47
N SER A 70 -14.44 35.22 18.39
CA SER A 70 -14.86 33.86 18.78
C SER A 70 -15.55 33.11 17.64
N ILE A 71 -16.36 33.79 16.82
CA ILE A 71 -16.98 33.21 15.62
C ILE A 71 -15.89 32.75 14.65
N LYS A 72 -14.91 33.61 14.36
CA LYS A 72 -13.79 33.27 13.49
C LYS A 72 -12.99 32.06 14.00
N GLU A 73 -12.66 32.02 15.29
CA GLU A 73 -11.95 30.89 15.91
C GLU A 73 -12.77 29.59 15.83
N LYS A 74 -14.09 29.67 16.03
CA LYS A 74 -14.98 28.51 15.90
C LYS A 74 -15.11 28.04 14.46
N ASP A 75 -15.20 28.95 13.48
CA ASP A 75 -15.27 28.61 12.06
C ASP A 75 -13.98 27.91 11.61
N GLU A 76 -12.81 28.41 12.04
CA GLU A 76 -11.52 27.74 11.79
C GLU A 76 -11.46 26.35 12.43
N MET A 77 -12.02 26.17 13.64
CA MET A 77 -12.07 24.88 14.31
C MET A 77 -13.05 23.91 13.61
N ILE A 78 -14.20 24.40 13.16
CA ILE A 78 -15.18 23.60 12.39
C ILE A 78 -14.54 23.12 11.10
N GLU A 79 -13.80 23.97 10.38
CA GLU A 79 -13.10 23.56 9.16
C GLU A 79 -12.06 22.46 9.43
N LYS A 80 -11.27 22.59 10.52
CA LYS A 80 -10.30 21.56 10.94
C LYS A 80 -11.00 20.24 11.28
N LEU A 81 -12.10 20.28 12.02
CA LEU A 81 -12.86 19.10 12.40
C LEU A 81 -13.51 18.42 11.19
N LEU A 82 -14.07 19.18 10.24
CA LEU A 82 -14.63 18.64 9.01
C LEU A 82 -13.56 17.95 8.16
N ASN A 83 -12.37 18.55 8.03
CA ASN A 83 -11.24 17.92 7.32
C ASN A 83 -10.76 16.63 7.99
N GLU A 84 -10.71 16.58 9.33
CA GLU A 84 -10.35 15.36 10.05
C GLU A 84 -11.45 14.29 9.93
N ILE A 85 -12.73 14.67 9.94
CA ILE A 85 -13.84 13.75 9.66
C ILE A 85 -13.71 13.16 8.24
N ASP A 86 -13.38 13.97 7.24
CA ASP A 86 -13.16 13.49 5.87
C ASP A 86 -11.97 12.54 5.78
N ARG A 87 -10.86 12.87 6.45
CA ARG A 87 -9.68 12.00 6.55
C ARG A 87 -10.02 10.66 7.19
N LEU A 88 -10.73 10.66 8.32
CA LEU A 88 -11.14 9.46 9.04
C LEU A 88 -12.13 8.62 8.23
N LYS A 89 -13.13 9.25 7.60
CA LYS A 89 -14.05 8.59 6.65
C LYS A 89 -13.28 7.92 5.52
N ASN A 90 -12.31 8.62 4.93
CA ASN A 90 -11.46 8.06 3.89
C ASN A 90 -10.66 6.84 4.41
N GLN A 91 -10.07 6.92 5.60
CA GLN A 91 -9.31 5.82 6.19
C GLN A 91 -10.16 4.56 6.44
N ILE A 92 -11.41 4.74 6.87
CA ILE A 92 -12.39 3.66 7.08
C ILE A 92 -12.85 3.05 5.74
N ASN A 93 -12.95 3.86 4.69
CA ASN A 93 -13.41 3.42 3.37
C ASN A 93 -12.29 2.84 2.47
N LYS A 94 -11.03 2.84 2.93
CA LYS A 94 -9.89 2.27 2.21
C LYS A 94 -9.84 0.75 2.27
N ASP A 95 -9.85 0.13 1.10
CA ASP A 95 -9.64 -1.31 0.88
C ASP A 95 -8.64 -1.55 -0.27
N SER A 96 -8.39 -2.80 -0.63
CA SER A 96 -7.45 -3.16 -1.70
C SER A 96 -7.80 -2.65 -3.11
N ARG A 97 -9.00 -2.04 -3.30
CA ARG A 97 -9.50 -1.57 -4.60
C ARG A 97 -9.16 -0.12 -4.86
N ASN A 98 -9.22 0.68 -3.80
CA ASN A 98 -9.01 2.12 -3.82
C ASN A 98 -7.75 2.53 -3.03
N SER A 99 -6.91 1.58 -2.65
CA SER A 99 -5.64 1.85 -1.97
C SER A 99 -4.58 0.77 -2.24
N SER A 100 -3.33 1.04 -1.89
CA SER A 100 -2.22 0.08 -1.98
C SER A 100 -2.25 -1.01 -0.89
N LYS A 101 -3.35 -1.16 -0.15
CA LYS A 101 -3.51 -2.21 0.86
C LYS A 101 -3.63 -3.59 0.17
N PRO A 102 -2.98 -4.64 0.71
CA PRO A 102 -3.15 -5.97 0.16
C PRO A 102 -4.56 -6.50 0.45
N PRO A 103 -5.15 -7.32 -0.44
CA PRO A 103 -6.50 -7.89 -0.26
C PRO A 103 -6.70 -8.65 1.06
N SER A 104 -5.63 -9.19 1.64
CA SER A 104 -5.67 -9.90 2.92
C SER A 104 -5.96 -9.00 4.13
N THR A 105 -5.92 -7.67 3.96
CA THR A 105 -6.16 -6.68 5.04
C THR A 105 -7.55 -6.06 5.00
N ASP A 106 -8.42 -6.50 4.10
CA ASP A 106 -9.79 -6.01 3.99
C ASP A 106 -10.65 -6.58 5.14
N THR A 107 -10.84 -5.80 6.21
CA THR A 107 -11.49 -6.24 7.47
C THR A 107 -13.02 -6.30 7.39
N ARG A 108 -13.66 -5.56 6.49
CA ARG A 108 -15.09 -5.66 6.20
C ARG A 108 -15.30 -6.45 4.92
N LYS A 109 -15.88 -7.66 5.02
CA LYS A 109 -16.51 -8.32 3.87
C LYS A 109 -17.79 -7.56 3.49
N LYS A 110 -17.68 -6.35 2.93
CA LYS A 110 -18.69 -5.91 1.96
C LYS A 110 -18.71 -6.98 0.86
N GLU A 111 -19.89 -7.37 0.39
CA GLU A 111 -20.11 -8.46 -0.58
C GLU A 111 -18.90 -8.63 -1.52
N LYS A 112 -18.41 -9.88 -1.68
CA LYS A 112 -17.24 -10.19 -2.54
C LYS A 112 -17.24 -9.33 -3.81
N SER A 113 -16.48 -8.23 -3.78
CA SER A 113 -16.42 -7.29 -4.89
C SER A 113 -15.08 -6.58 -4.83
N GLY A 114 -14.23 -6.86 -5.82
CA GLY A 114 -13.31 -5.86 -6.37
C GLY A 114 -11.81 -5.98 -6.10
N ALA A 115 -11.31 -6.77 -5.15
CA ALA A 115 -9.87 -7.14 -5.16
C ALA A 115 -9.46 -7.86 -6.47
N ASN A 116 -10.47 -8.31 -7.24
CA ASN A 116 -10.37 -8.87 -8.58
C ASN A 116 -10.89 -7.94 -9.70
N LEU A 117 -11.05 -6.63 -9.51
CA LEU A 117 -11.47 -5.72 -10.62
C LEU A 117 -10.34 -5.42 -11.62
N TYR A 118 -9.09 -5.77 -11.29
CA TYR A 118 -8.02 -5.90 -12.28
C TYR A 118 -8.04 -7.22 -13.04
N ASN A 119 -8.97 -8.12 -12.68
CA ASN A 119 -9.26 -9.24 -13.54
C ASN A 119 -10.05 -8.68 -14.73
N SER A 120 -9.46 -8.73 -15.93
CA SER A 120 -10.16 -8.48 -17.21
C SER A 120 -11.34 -9.45 -17.44
N ARG A 121 -11.60 -10.34 -16.48
CA ARG A 121 -12.64 -11.34 -16.47
C ARG A 121 -13.96 -10.68 -16.08
N LYS A 122 -14.79 -10.42 -17.10
CA LYS A 122 -16.21 -10.14 -16.92
C LYS A 122 -16.82 -11.15 -15.95
N LYS A 123 -17.70 -10.68 -15.06
CA LYS A 123 -18.49 -11.54 -14.18
C LYS A 123 -19.19 -12.57 -15.08
N THR A 124 -18.85 -13.84 -14.92
CA THR A 124 -19.46 -14.93 -15.66
C THR A 124 -20.58 -15.49 -14.80
N ASP A 125 -21.75 -15.81 -15.35
CA ASP A 125 -22.85 -16.52 -14.68
C ASP A 125 -22.51 -17.99 -14.33
N LYS A 126 -21.23 -18.32 -14.40
CA LYS A 126 -20.61 -19.61 -14.18
C LYS A 126 -20.46 -19.84 -12.68
N LYS A 127 -20.99 -20.98 -12.20
CA LYS A 127 -20.92 -21.38 -10.78
C LYS A 127 -19.47 -21.51 -10.30
N ILE A 128 -19.23 -21.32 -9.00
CA ILE A 128 -17.91 -21.55 -8.40
C ILE A 128 -17.59 -23.05 -8.49
N GLY A 129 -16.45 -23.41 -9.09
CA GLY A 129 -16.02 -24.78 -9.33
C GLY A 129 -15.81 -25.11 -10.82
N GLY A 130 -15.51 -26.37 -11.12
CA GLY A 130 -15.46 -26.86 -12.49
C GLY A 130 -16.81 -26.62 -13.17
N GLN A 131 -16.80 -25.97 -14.33
CA GLN A 131 -18.04 -25.70 -15.05
C GLN A 131 -18.64 -27.00 -15.57
N LYS A 132 -19.97 -27.07 -15.69
CA LYS A 132 -20.62 -28.19 -16.38
C LYS A 132 -20.04 -28.27 -17.80
N GLY A 133 -19.40 -29.39 -18.15
CA GLY A 133 -18.68 -29.58 -19.42
C GLY A 133 -17.20 -29.15 -19.43
N HIS A 134 -16.67 -28.58 -18.35
CA HIS A 134 -15.23 -28.33 -18.25
C HIS A 134 -14.48 -29.66 -18.14
N LYS A 135 -13.45 -29.87 -18.95
CA LYS A 135 -12.60 -31.04 -18.84
C LYS A 135 -11.97 -31.06 -17.44
N GLY A 136 -12.27 -32.09 -16.66
CA GLY A 136 -11.64 -32.30 -15.37
C GLY A 136 -10.15 -32.54 -15.56
N TYR A 137 -9.33 -32.00 -14.66
CA TYR A 137 -7.91 -32.32 -14.62
C TYR A 137 -7.70 -33.36 -13.53
N SER A 138 -7.85 -34.63 -13.88
CA SER A 138 -7.48 -35.76 -13.04
C SER A 138 -6.16 -36.33 -13.51
N LEU A 139 -5.43 -36.97 -12.59
CA LEU A 139 -4.36 -37.87 -12.99
C LEU A 139 -4.97 -38.99 -13.84
N THR A 140 -4.56 -39.08 -15.11
CA THR A 140 -5.11 -40.07 -16.05
C THR A 140 -4.32 -41.36 -16.00
N LYS A 141 -4.97 -42.47 -16.38
CA LYS A 141 -4.32 -43.77 -16.57
C LYS A 141 -3.12 -43.63 -17.52
N ASP A 142 -3.30 -42.98 -18.67
CA ASP A 142 -2.23 -42.74 -19.65
C ASP A 142 -1.01 -42.01 -19.06
N LYS A 143 -1.24 -41.06 -18.14
CA LYS A 143 -0.16 -40.31 -17.49
C LYS A 143 0.62 -41.21 -16.52
N VAL A 144 -0.07 -42.09 -15.78
CA VAL A 144 0.58 -43.06 -14.88
C VAL A 144 1.33 -44.13 -15.69
N GLU A 145 0.72 -44.66 -16.74
CA GLU A 145 1.36 -45.61 -17.64
C GLU A 145 2.60 -45.01 -18.31
N LYS A 146 2.54 -43.72 -18.69
CA LYS A 146 3.72 -43.00 -19.17
C LYS A 146 4.80 -42.88 -18.10
N MET A 147 4.45 -42.55 -16.84
CA MET A 147 5.43 -42.50 -15.74
C MET A 147 6.12 -43.85 -15.53
N ILE A 148 5.37 -44.96 -15.63
CA ILE A 148 5.90 -46.33 -15.52
C ILE A 148 6.81 -46.64 -16.72
N LYS A 149 6.36 -46.35 -17.94
CA LYS A 149 7.12 -46.56 -19.18
C LYS A 149 8.44 -45.79 -19.17
N ASP A 150 8.39 -44.54 -18.75
CA ASP A 150 9.53 -43.64 -18.66
C ASP A 150 10.40 -43.95 -17.41
N LYS A 151 10.05 -44.98 -16.63
CA LYS A 151 10.75 -45.43 -15.40
C LYS A 151 10.95 -44.31 -14.37
N LEU A 152 9.98 -43.41 -14.27
CA LEU A 152 10.02 -42.28 -13.33
C LEU A 152 9.59 -42.68 -11.92
N VAL A 153 8.98 -43.84 -11.75
CA VAL A 153 8.47 -44.34 -10.47
C VAL A 153 8.73 -45.84 -10.33
N GLU A 154 8.99 -46.27 -9.10
CA GLU A 154 8.96 -47.70 -8.74
C GLU A 154 7.53 -48.23 -8.94
N THR A 155 7.40 -49.43 -9.50
CA THR A 155 6.10 -50.07 -9.75
C THR A 155 5.96 -51.32 -8.90
N ARG A 156 4.91 -51.35 -8.07
CA ARG A 156 4.52 -52.51 -7.26
C ARG A 156 3.21 -53.08 -7.81
N THR A 157 3.26 -54.30 -8.35
CA THR A 157 2.09 -54.98 -8.92
C THR A 157 1.45 -55.88 -7.89
N ILE A 158 0.16 -55.67 -7.63
CA ILE A 158 -0.65 -56.50 -6.72
C ILE A 158 -1.78 -57.12 -7.54
N TYR A 159 -1.91 -58.45 -7.47
CA TYR A 159 -2.96 -59.20 -8.15
C TYR A 159 -4.15 -59.42 -7.22
N HIS A 160 -5.36 -59.21 -7.74
CA HIS A 160 -6.61 -59.45 -7.06
C HIS A 160 -7.52 -60.28 -7.97
N GLU A 161 -8.25 -61.23 -7.40
CA GLU A 161 -9.30 -61.96 -8.13
C GLU A 161 -10.57 -61.09 -8.21
N SER A 162 -11.22 -61.07 -9.37
CA SER A 162 -12.50 -60.38 -9.54
C SER A 162 -13.41 -61.14 -10.51
N ASN A 163 -14.68 -61.31 -10.14
CA ASN A 163 -15.70 -61.83 -11.05
C ASN A 163 -16.25 -60.72 -11.96
N ASN A 164 -15.36 -60.16 -12.78
CA ASN A 164 -15.72 -59.07 -13.66
C ASN A 164 -16.59 -59.56 -14.84
N ARG A 165 -17.80 -59.03 -14.95
CA ARG A 165 -18.85 -59.50 -15.89
C ARG A 165 -18.45 -59.51 -17.37
N ASN A 166 -17.43 -58.74 -17.77
CA ASN A 166 -16.97 -58.69 -19.15
C ASN A 166 -15.80 -59.64 -19.46
N GLY A 167 -15.35 -60.44 -18.47
CA GLY A 167 -14.28 -61.42 -18.62
C GLY A 167 -12.89 -60.83 -18.88
N LYS A 168 -12.69 -59.51 -18.71
CA LYS A 168 -11.42 -58.82 -18.97
C LYS A 168 -10.75 -58.35 -17.68
N ASP A 169 -9.43 -58.30 -17.71
CA ASP A 169 -8.64 -57.71 -16.63
C ASP A 169 -8.90 -56.20 -16.50
N ILE A 170 -9.06 -55.75 -15.26
CA ILE A 170 -9.18 -54.33 -14.94
C ILE A 170 -7.92 -53.88 -14.20
N THR A 171 -7.11 -53.04 -14.84
CA THR A 171 -5.97 -52.40 -14.17
C THR A 171 -6.41 -51.11 -13.48
N LYS A 172 -6.10 -50.99 -12.19
CA LYS A 172 -6.25 -49.78 -11.38
C LYS A 172 -4.91 -49.40 -10.79
N TYR A 173 -4.66 -48.09 -10.65
CA TYR A 173 -3.39 -47.57 -10.13
C TYR A 173 -3.63 -46.82 -8.82
N ARG A 174 -2.69 -46.99 -7.87
CA ARG A 174 -2.56 -46.18 -6.66
C ARG A 174 -1.14 -45.62 -6.64
N ILE A 175 -1.01 -44.30 -6.47
CA ILE A 175 0.29 -43.67 -6.22
C ILE A 175 0.51 -43.61 -4.70
N GLY A 176 1.64 -44.16 -4.24
CA GLY A 176 2.09 -44.08 -2.85
C GLY A 176 3.29 -43.13 -2.71
N LEU A 177 3.50 -42.63 -1.49
CA LEU A 177 4.71 -41.91 -1.07
C LEU A 177 5.17 -42.55 0.24
N GLU A 178 6.37 -43.10 0.24
CA GLU A 178 6.99 -43.76 1.39
C GLU A 178 8.28 -43.01 1.76
N VAL A 179 8.47 -42.74 3.05
CA VAL A 179 9.65 -42.03 3.57
C VAL A 179 10.54 -43.07 4.26
N ASN A 180 11.72 -43.30 3.69
CA ASN A 180 12.71 -44.24 4.20
C ASN A 180 13.95 -43.49 4.68
N VAL A 181 14.32 -43.69 5.94
CA VAL A 181 15.55 -43.15 6.52
C VAL A 181 16.68 -44.14 6.31
N TYR A 182 17.85 -43.64 5.94
CA TYR A 182 19.06 -44.44 5.73
C TYR A 182 20.27 -43.84 6.45
N VAL A 183 21.31 -44.65 6.63
CA VAL A 183 22.60 -44.24 7.20
C VAL A 183 23.72 -44.70 6.27
N GLU A 184 24.58 -43.77 5.86
CA GLU A 184 25.80 -44.07 5.11
C GLU A 184 27.00 -44.11 6.07
N LYS A 185 27.71 -45.24 6.09
CA LYS A 185 28.90 -45.43 6.91
C LYS A 185 30.15 -45.17 6.06
N HIS A 186 30.81 -44.04 6.31
CA HIS A 186 32.10 -43.71 5.70
C HIS A 186 33.24 -44.22 6.58
N ILE A 187 34.11 -45.08 6.04
CA ILE A 187 35.26 -45.64 6.76
C ILE A 187 36.54 -45.10 6.12
N PHE A 188 37.15 -44.10 6.76
CA PHE A 188 38.46 -43.57 6.37
C PHE A 188 39.55 -44.45 6.98
N LYS A 189 40.06 -45.41 6.20
CA LYS A 189 41.15 -46.29 6.67
C LYS A 189 42.46 -45.51 6.73
N HIS A 190 43.18 -45.65 7.84
CA HIS A 190 44.51 -45.07 7.97
C HIS A 190 45.47 -45.65 6.92
N ASN A 191 46.21 -44.77 6.25
CA ASN A 191 47.30 -45.12 5.37
C ASN A 191 48.39 -44.05 5.53
N SER A 192 49.57 -44.45 6.00
CA SER A 192 50.69 -43.55 6.27
C SER A 192 51.27 -42.86 5.03
N LYS A 193 50.92 -43.34 3.82
CA LYS A 193 51.32 -42.75 2.54
C LYS A 193 50.22 -41.91 1.89
N ALA A 194 49.03 -41.81 2.49
CA ALA A 194 47.95 -41.02 1.91
C ALA A 194 48.18 -39.53 2.15
N GLU A 195 48.11 -38.73 1.08
CA GLU A 195 48.17 -37.26 1.14
C GLU A 195 46.78 -36.64 1.36
N ASP A 196 45.73 -37.39 1.04
CA ASP A 196 44.35 -36.95 1.15
C ASP A 196 43.94 -36.75 2.62
N LYS A 197 43.35 -35.59 2.92
CA LYS A 197 42.75 -35.27 4.21
C LYS A 197 41.28 -35.67 4.21
N ILE A 198 40.75 -36.00 5.39
CA ILE A 198 39.31 -36.19 5.58
C ILE A 198 38.60 -34.92 5.08
N PRO A 199 37.57 -35.03 4.21
CA PRO A 199 36.82 -33.87 3.74
C PRO A 199 36.18 -33.10 4.91
N LYS A 200 36.04 -31.78 4.77
CA LYS A 200 35.52 -30.92 5.85
C LYS A 200 34.11 -31.31 6.29
N GLU A 201 33.29 -31.87 5.38
CA GLU A 201 31.96 -32.37 5.72
C GLU A 201 31.98 -33.55 6.71
N PHE A 202 33.10 -34.26 6.87
CA PHE A 202 33.26 -35.39 7.79
C PHE A 202 34.11 -35.06 9.02
N TYR A 203 34.34 -33.78 9.34
CA TYR A 203 35.05 -33.38 10.55
C TYR A 203 34.26 -33.66 11.84
N THR A 204 32.94 -33.76 11.73
CA THR A 204 32.06 -34.25 12.81
C THR A 204 31.67 -35.68 12.52
N ASP A 205 31.63 -36.53 13.56
CA ASP A 205 31.35 -37.96 13.42
C ASP A 205 29.98 -38.27 12.78
N VAL A 206 29.00 -37.39 12.97
CA VAL A 206 27.64 -37.54 12.46
C VAL A 206 27.19 -36.26 11.78
N THR A 207 26.76 -36.38 10.53
CA THR A 207 26.19 -35.28 9.75
C THR A 207 24.89 -35.69 9.07
N TYR A 208 24.01 -34.72 8.85
CA TYR A 208 22.81 -34.93 8.05
C TYR A 208 23.14 -34.81 6.56
N ASP A 209 22.62 -35.76 5.78
CA ASP A 209 22.70 -35.75 4.32
C ASP A 209 22.04 -34.51 3.70
N ASN A 210 22.51 -34.13 2.51
CA ASN A 210 22.01 -33.00 1.75
C ASN A 210 20.51 -33.12 1.38
N SER A 211 19.93 -34.33 1.35
CA SER A 211 18.47 -34.49 1.19
C SER A 211 17.66 -33.89 2.33
N ILE A 212 18.11 -34.05 3.59
CA ILE A 212 17.46 -33.48 4.79
C ILE A 212 17.65 -31.96 4.79
N LYS A 213 18.85 -31.50 4.45
CA LYS A 213 19.13 -30.06 4.34
C LYS A 213 18.26 -29.43 3.25
N ALA A 214 18.13 -30.06 2.09
CA ALA A 214 17.32 -29.56 0.99
C ALA A 214 15.84 -29.47 1.33
N LEU A 215 15.29 -30.50 2.01
CA LEU A 215 13.91 -30.48 2.50
C LEU A 215 13.69 -29.36 3.52
N THR A 216 14.67 -29.12 4.39
CA THR A 216 14.63 -28.01 5.35
C THR A 216 14.50 -26.66 4.64
N ILE A 217 15.30 -26.42 3.59
CA ILE A 217 15.23 -25.17 2.83
C ILE A 217 13.89 -25.03 2.11
N GLU A 218 13.46 -26.05 1.36
CA GLU A 218 12.20 -26.01 0.60
C GLU A 218 10.99 -25.78 1.51
N LEU A 219 10.90 -26.52 2.61
CA LEU A 219 9.77 -26.45 3.53
C LEU A 219 9.83 -25.18 4.41
N GLY A 220 11.00 -24.83 4.93
CA GLY A 220 11.16 -23.69 5.83
C GLY A 220 11.11 -22.33 5.13
N THR A 221 11.54 -22.25 3.87
CA THR A 221 11.61 -20.98 3.15
C THR A 221 10.40 -20.74 2.25
N TYR A 222 10.12 -21.65 1.31
CA TYR A 222 9.04 -21.51 0.34
C TYR A 222 7.68 -21.94 0.89
N ASN A 223 7.62 -23.03 1.65
CA ASN A 223 6.38 -23.45 2.33
C ASN A 223 6.18 -22.77 3.69
N VAL A 224 7.18 -22.01 4.15
CA VAL A 224 7.09 -21.13 5.32
C VAL A 224 6.74 -21.91 6.61
N VAL A 225 7.19 -23.16 6.72
CA VAL A 225 6.95 -23.98 7.91
C VAL A 225 7.83 -23.47 9.06
N ALA A 226 7.24 -23.30 10.24
CA ALA A 226 7.95 -22.86 11.44
C ALA A 226 9.02 -23.90 11.86
N LEU A 227 10.11 -23.46 12.48
CA LEU A 227 11.25 -24.33 12.82
C LEU A 227 10.85 -25.52 13.72
N ASP A 228 10.07 -25.27 14.78
CA ASP A 228 9.56 -26.34 15.65
C ASP A 228 8.74 -27.36 14.85
N ARG A 229 7.90 -26.87 13.93
CA ARG A 229 7.07 -27.71 13.07
C ARG A 229 7.86 -28.50 12.04
N LEU A 230 9.00 -27.99 11.59
CA LEU A 230 9.92 -28.73 10.74
C LEU A 230 10.60 -29.85 11.52
N SER A 231 11.07 -29.56 12.74
CA SER A 231 11.63 -30.58 13.64
C SER A 231 10.62 -31.69 13.90
N ASP A 232 9.40 -31.33 14.29
CA ASP A 232 8.30 -32.28 14.50
C ASP A 232 8.02 -33.10 13.24
N LEU A 233 8.01 -32.47 12.05
CA LEU A 233 7.75 -33.14 10.79
C LEU A 233 8.81 -34.21 10.49
N PHE A 234 10.09 -33.88 10.65
CA PHE A 234 11.16 -34.86 10.47
C PHE A 234 11.06 -35.99 11.49
N ASN A 235 10.78 -35.69 12.75
CA ASN A 235 10.61 -36.69 13.80
C ASN A 235 9.46 -37.66 13.48
N VAL A 236 8.27 -37.14 13.13
CA VAL A 236 7.09 -37.97 12.82
C VAL A 236 7.30 -38.80 11.57
N LEU A 237 7.79 -38.21 10.46
CA LEU A 237 7.99 -38.93 9.20
C LEU A 237 9.07 -40.00 9.31
N SER A 238 10.06 -39.78 10.16
CA SER A 238 11.15 -40.73 10.43
C SER A 238 10.82 -41.74 11.55
N LYS A 239 9.60 -41.71 12.13
CA LYS A 239 9.21 -42.55 13.27
C LYS A 239 10.15 -42.40 14.47
N GLY A 240 10.59 -41.17 14.74
CA GLY A 240 11.44 -40.81 15.88
C GLY A 240 12.95 -40.98 15.65
N ILE A 241 13.39 -41.39 14.45
CA ILE A 241 14.81 -41.60 14.16
C ILE A 241 15.55 -40.27 13.97
N ILE A 242 14.91 -39.31 13.28
CA ILE A 242 15.49 -38.01 12.97
C ILE A 242 14.91 -36.97 13.93
N ASP A 243 15.71 -36.53 14.90
CA ASP A 243 15.36 -35.46 15.84
C ASP A 243 16.34 -34.28 15.65
N ILE A 244 15.90 -33.23 14.93
CA ILE A 244 16.76 -32.13 14.49
C ILE A 244 16.49 -30.87 15.29
N SER A 245 17.49 -30.38 16.02
CA SER A 245 17.35 -29.12 16.74
C SER A 245 17.05 -27.92 15.81
N ASN A 246 16.32 -26.93 16.31
CA ASN A 246 16.11 -25.65 15.62
C ASN A 246 17.42 -24.96 15.22
N GLY A 247 18.47 -25.09 16.05
CA GLY A 247 19.78 -24.53 15.77
C GLY A 247 20.40 -25.15 14.51
N THR A 248 20.27 -26.46 14.36
CA THR A 248 20.73 -27.21 13.18
C THR A 248 19.97 -26.77 11.92
N LEU A 249 18.64 -26.63 11.99
CA LEU A 249 17.83 -26.15 10.85
C LEU A 249 18.23 -24.74 10.41
N VAL A 250 18.52 -23.84 11.35
CA VAL A 250 19.04 -22.50 11.06
C VAL A 250 20.43 -22.56 10.44
N ASN A 251 21.29 -23.47 10.89
CA ASN A 251 22.63 -23.65 10.31
C ASN A 251 22.56 -24.16 8.87
N PHE A 252 21.60 -25.03 8.52
CA PHE A 252 21.39 -25.43 7.12
C PHE A 252 21.02 -24.24 6.23
N LEU A 253 20.18 -23.32 6.70
CA LEU A 253 19.85 -22.10 5.95
C LEU A 253 21.06 -21.18 5.77
N LYS A 254 21.91 -21.05 6.79
CA LYS A 254 23.16 -20.28 6.69
C LYS A 254 24.14 -20.94 5.71
N GLU A 255 24.33 -22.26 5.81
CA GLU A 255 25.17 -23.03 4.88
C GLU A 255 24.67 -22.84 3.45
N PHE A 256 23.37 -22.98 3.22
CA PHE A 256 22.75 -22.78 1.91
C PHE A 256 23.00 -21.38 1.36
N SER A 257 22.76 -20.35 2.19
CA SER A 257 23.00 -18.96 1.82
C SER A 257 24.44 -18.72 1.38
N LEU A 258 25.41 -19.24 2.12
CA LEU A 258 26.84 -19.14 1.76
C LEU A 258 27.16 -19.86 0.45
N LYS A 259 26.71 -21.12 0.30
CA LYS A 259 26.94 -21.91 -0.93
C LYS A 259 26.21 -21.34 -2.15
N SER A 260 25.12 -20.61 -1.96
CA SER A 260 24.33 -20.03 -3.04
C SER A 260 24.95 -18.79 -3.68
N LYS A 261 25.95 -18.16 -3.07
CA LYS A 261 26.51 -16.86 -3.53
C LYS A 261 26.96 -16.86 -5.00
N PRO A 262 27.75 -17.83 -5.49
CA PRO A 262 28.14 -17.85 -6.92
C PRO A 262 26.93 -17.99 -7.86
N THR A 263 25.90 -18.73 -7.43
CA THR A 263 24.65 -18.86 -8.21
C THR A 263 23.85 -17.55 -8.21
N LEU A 264 23.82 -16.83 -7.10
CA LEU A 264 23.16 -15.52 -7.00
C LEU A 264 23.89 -14.48 -7.86
N ASP A 265 25.22 -14.52 -7.95
CA ASP A 265 26.00 -13.66 -8.82
C ASP A 265 25.63 -13.89 -10.30
N ASN A 266 25.44 -15.15 -10.71
CA ASN A 266 24.93 -15.48 -12.05
C ASN A 266 23.53 -14.91 -12.29
N LEU A 267 22.62 -15.01 -11.30
CA LEU A 267 21.27 -14.43 -11.41
C LEU A 267 21.32 -12.90 -11.50
N GLU A 268 22.25 -12.27 -10.80
CA GLU A 268 22.42 -10.83 -10.82
C GLU A 268 22.91 -10.37 -12.19
N ASN A 269 23.89 -11.08 -12.75
CA ASN A 269 24.36 -10.85 -14.12
C ASN A 269 23.26 -11.09 -15.17
N ASP A 270 22.43 -12.13 -15.03
CA ASP A 270 21.27 -12.34 -15.90
C ASP A 270 20.28 -11.16 -15.81
N LEU A 271 19.98 -10.68 -14.60
CA LEU A 271 19.10 -9.52 -14.39
C LEU A 271 19.65 -8.25 -15.06
N LEU A 272 20.96 -8.01 -14.94
CA LEU A 272 21.61 -6.82 -15.50
C LEU A 272 21.59 -6.80 -17.03
N ASN A 273 21.61 -7.96 -17.67
CA ASN A 273 21.59 -8.11 -19.11
C ASN A 273 20.19 -8.05 -19.73
N LYS A 274 19.13 -7.85 -18.95
CA LYS A 274 17.73 -7.86 -19.44
C LYS A 274 17.24 -6.44 -19.66
N ALA A 275 16.53 -6.23 -20.77
CA ALA A 275 16.05 -4.90 -21.16
C ALA A 275 15.06 -4.26 -20.17
N LEU A 276 14.38 -5.07 -19.36
CA LEU A 276 13.37 -4.60 -18.41
C LEU A 276 13.47 -5.31 -17.06
N MET A 277 13.41 -4.52 -15.99
CA MET A 277 13.38 -4.97 -14.60
C MET A 277 12.13 -4.46 -13.88
N ASN A 278 11.53 -5.33 -13.09
CA ASN A 278 10.42 -5.04 -12.19
C ASN A 278 11.00 -4.95 -10.77
N THR A 279 10.65 -3.92 -10.03
CA THR A 279 11.08 -3.79 -8.63
C THR A 279 9.97 -3.19 -7.79
N ASP A 280 9.88 -3.64 -6.54
CA ASP A 280 9.01 -3.08 -5.52
C ASP A 280 9.61 -3.37 -4.14
N GLU A 281 9.02 -2.83 -3.09
CA GLU A 281 9.51 -2.97 -1.72
C GLU A 281 8.38 -3.24 -0.75
N THR A 282 8.63 -4.20 0.14
CA THR A 282 7.73 -4.52 1.23
C THR A 282 8.45 -4.44 2.57
N THR A 283 7.74 -3.96 3.61
CA THR A 283 8.19 -4.12 4.99
C THR A 283 7.88 -5.51 5.54
N ASN A 284 8.78 -6.03 6.36
CA ASN A 284 8.60 -7.17 7.25
C ASN A 284 8.56 -6.66 8.70
N ASP A 285 7.35 -6.60 9.27
CA ASP A 285 7.09 -6.23 10.68
C ASP A 285 7.69 -4.86 11.11
N ASN A 286 7.72 -3.88 10.20
CA ASN A 286 8.25 -2.52 10.40
C ASN A 286 9.73 -2.40 10.83
N LYS A 287 10.46 -3.52 10.93
CA LYS A 287 11.89 -3.54 11.29
C LYS A 287 12.81 -3.62 10.09
N TRP A 288 12.37 -4.32 9.05
CA TRP A 288 13.15 -4.57 7.85
C TRP A 288 12.31 -4.29 6.61
N TYR A 289 12.98 -3.88 5.55
CA TYR A 289 12.44 -3.77 4.21
C TYR A 289 13.09 -4.81 3.34
N ILE A 290 12.34 -5.36 2.39
CA ILE A 290 12.83 -6.30 1.40
C ILE A 290 12.41 -5.76 0.05
N ARG A 291 13.42 -5.50 -0.78
CA ARG A 291 13.23 -5.14 -2.18
C ARG A 291 13.50 -6.35 -3.04
N ASN A 292 12.67 -6.55 -4.05
CA ASN A 292 12.94 -7.53 -5.09
C ASN A 292 13.39 -6.85 -6.38
N TYR A 293 14.16 -7.60 -7.16
CA TYR A 293 14.59 -7.27 -8.51
C TYR A 293 14.20 -8.44 -9.39
N SER A 294 13.27 -8.23 -10.31
CA SER A 294 12.55 -9.33 -10.96
C SER A 294 12.35 -9.10 -12.45
N ASN A 295 12.45 -10.16 -13.23
CA ASN A 295 12.01 -10.21 -14.63
C ASN A 295 11.15 -11.47 -14.86
N SER A 296 10.93 -11.87 -16.11
CA SER A 296 10.14 -13.06 -16.45
C SER A 296 10.75 -14.38 -15.96
N GLU A 297 12.08 -14.42 -15.80
CA GLU A 297 12.85 -15.64 -15.58
C GLU A 297 13.60 -15.66 -14.24
N THR A 298 13.89 -14.50 -13.66
CA THR A 298 14.77 -14.34 -12.50
C THR A 298 14.13 -13.42 -11.46
N VAL A 299 14.39 -13.72 -10.18
CA VAL A 299 14.11 -12.80 -9.07
C VAL A 299 15.18 -12.90 -7.99
N ILE A 300 15.64 -11.74 -7.53
CA ILE A 300 16.55 -11.60 -6.39
C ILE A 300 15.87 -10.74 -5.33
N TYR A 301 16.01 -11.13 -4.06
CA TYR A 301 15.52 -10.39 -2.90
C TYR A 301 16.70 -9.84 -2.10
N LYS A 302 16.67 -8.57 -1.71
CA LYS A 302 17.69 -7.93 -0.87
C LYS A 302 17.03 -7.25 0.34
N PRO A 303 17.33 -7.68 1.57
CA PRO A 303 16.82 -7.07 2.79
C PRO A 303 17.67 -5.85 3.21
N HIS A 304 17.03 -4.85 3.83
CA HIS A 304 17.71 -3.66 4.36
C HIS A 304 16.91 -3.01 5.50
N LYS A 305 17.56 -2.14 6.30
CA LYS A 305 16.95 -1.51 7.49
C LYS A 305 16.06 -0.32 7.19
N ASN A 306 16.47 0.54 6.27
CA ASN A 306 15.87 1.86 6.07
C ASN A 306 15.51 2.07 4.60
N LYS A 307 14.50 2.88 4.31
CA LYS A 307 14.22 3.29 2.93
C LYS A 307 15.23 4.34 2.46
N GLY A 308 15.52 4.34 1.17
CA GLY A 308 16.23 5.43 0.50
C GLY A 308 17.32 4.97 -0.45
N HIS A 309 17.96 5.96 -1.08
CA HIS A 309 19.01 5.73 -2.08
C HIS A 309 20.21 4.96 -1.53
N LYS A 310 20.61 5.21 -0.28
CA LYS A 310 21.76 4.55 0.34
C LYS A 310 21.62 3.03 0.31
N GLN A 311 20.46 2.50 0.66
CA GLN A 311 20.23 1.05 0.70
C GLN A 311 20.14 0.46 -0.71
N ILE A 312 19.58 1.20 -1.66
CA ILE A 312 19.55 0.80 -3.07
C ILE A 312 20.97 0.73 -3.65
N GLU A 313 21.82 1.69 -3.31
CA GLU A 313 23.23 1.74 -3.70
C GLU A 313 24.03 0.62 -3.04
N GLU A 314 23.77 0.29 -1.77
CA GLU A 314 24.39 -0.85 -1.07
C GLU A 314 24.04 -2.22 -1.69
N HIS A 315 22.86 -2.37 -2.28
CA HIS A 315 22.51 -3.60 -3.01
C HIS A 315 23.30 -3.78 -4.31
N ASP A 316 23.85 -2.69 -4.85
CA ASP A 316 24.64 -2.60 -6.08
C ASP A 316 24.02 -3.24 -7.34
N ILE A 317 22.69 -3.35 -7.41
CA ILE A 317 22.00 -3.87 -8.62
C ILE A 317 21.56 -2.71 -9.52
N LEU A 318 20.79 -1.76 -8.98
CA LEU A 318 20.24 -0.66 -9.78
C LEU A 318 21.28 0.37 -10.21
N THR A 319 22.39 0.47 -9.49
CA THR A 319 23.55 1.31 -9.81
C THR A 319 24.26 0.87 -11.09
N ARG A 320 24.24 -0.44 -11.38
CA ARG A 320 24.86 -1.03 -12.59
C ARG A 320 23.84 -1.32 -13.70
N TYR A 321 22.55 -1.18 -13.42
CA TYR A 321 21.49 -1.51 -14.36
C TYR A 321 21.20 -0.37 -15.34
N THR A 322 21.26 -0.65 -16.65
CA THR A 322 21.05 0.34 -17.72
C THR A 322 19.76 0.11 -18.52
N GLY A 323 18.96 -0.91 -18.18
CA GLY A 323 17.67 -1.17 -18.82
C GLY A 323 16.53 -0.30 -18.26
N GLY A 324 15.30 -0.62 -18.68
CA GLY A 324 14.10 0.05 -18.19
C GLY A 324 13.59 -0.55 -16.88
N ILE A 325 13.06 0.28 -15.98
CA ILE A 325 12.57 -0.13 -14.66
C ILE A 325 11.07 0.11 -14.57
N ILE A 326 10.29 -0.89 -14.16
CA ILE A 326 8.88 -0.71 -13.77
C ILE A 326 8.69 -0.82 -12.26
N HIS A 327 7.95 0.14 -11.69
CA HIS A 327 7.73 0.28 -10.25
C HIS A 327 6.37 0.91 -9.89
N ASP A 328 5.95 0.85 -8.63
CA ASP A 328 4.76 1.54 -8.10
C ASP A 328 5.10 2.96 -7.61
N HIS A 329 5.48 3.85 -8.53
CA HIS A 329 5.77 5.26 -8.21
C HIS A 329 6.72 5.53 -7.05
N ASP A 330 7.63 4.60 -6.80
CA ASP A 330 8.78 4.87 -5.96
C ASP A 330 9.67 5.90 -6.65
N THR A 331 9.59 7.15 -6.19
CA THR A 331 10.29 8.28 -6.80
C THR A 331 11.81 8.10 -6.79
N ALA A 332 12.35 7.23 -5.93
CA ALA A 332 13.78 6.92 -5.91
C ALA A 332 14.22 6.17 -7.18
N MET A 333 13.33 5.43 -7.82
CA MET A 333 13.65 4.63 -9.02
C MET A 333 14.03 5.50 -10.21
N TYR A 334 13.49 6.72 -10.30
CA TYR A 334 13.79 7.67 -11.38
C TYR A 334 15.26 8.12 -11.45
N LYS A 335 16.09 7.81 -10.43
CA LYS A 335 17.55 8.03 -10.47
C LYS A 335 18.31 6.91 -11.21
N TYR A 336 17.66 5.77 -11.45
CA TYR A 336 18.28 4.55 -11.95
C TYR A 336 17.66 4.10 -13.28
N GLY A 337 18.38 3.23 -13.99
CA GLY A 337 17.99 2.73 -15.30
C GLY A 337 18.09 3.79 -16.41
N SER A 338 17.89 3.36 -17.67
CA SER A 338 17.78 4.28 -18.80
C SER A 338 16.39 4.90 -18.92
N ASN A 339 15.36 4.17 -18.48
CA ASN A 339 13.96 4.56 -18.55
C ASN A 339 13.20 4.05 -17.33
N ASN A 340 12.16 4.77 -16.93
CA ASN A 340 11.28 4.38 -15.83
C ASN A 340 9.83 4.26 -16.34
N TYR A 341 9.10 3.27 -15.84
CA TYR A 341 7.74 2.96 -16.26
C TYR A 341 6.83 2.84 -15.03
N GLU A 342 5.64 3.39 -15.15
CA GLU A 342 4.68 3.44 -14.05
C GLU A 342 3.72 2.25 -14.07
N CYS A 343 3.45 1.70 -12.88
CA CYS A 343 2.38 0.72 -12.72
C CYS A 343 0.99 1.39 -12.83
N ASN A 344 0.36 1.26 -13.99
CA ASN A 344 -0.97 1.86 -14.23
C ASN A 344 -2.10 1.17 -13.46
N VAL A 345 -1.86 -0.05 -12.94
CA VAL A 345 -2.76 -0.70 -11.98
C VAL A 345 -2.81 0.06 -10.66
N HIS A 346 -1.69 0.57 -10.17
CA HIS A 346 -1.70 1.38 -8.95
C HIS A 346 -2.30 2.76 -9.20
N LEU A 347 -1.98 3.39 -10.33
CA LEU A 347 -2.65 4.63 -10.76
C LEU A 347 -4.18 4.46 -10.76
N GLY A 348 -4.69 3.36 -11.34
CA GLY A 348 -6.12 3.09 -11.37
C GLY A 348 -6.76 2.93 -9.99
N ARG A 349 -6.03 2.48 -8.96
CA ARG A 349 -6.50 2.43 -7.56
C ARG A 349 -6.62 3.84 -6.97
N TYR A 350 -5.64 4.71 -7.23
CA TYR A 350 -5.70 6.11 -6.79
C TYR A 350 -6.82 6.89 -7.48
N LEU A 351 -7.02 6.67 -8.79
CA LEU A 351 -8.13 7.26 -9.54
C LEU A 351 -9.48 6.78 -8.99
N GLU A 352 -9.62 5.48 -8.73
CA GLU A 352 -10.83 4.93 -8.11
C GLU A 352 -11.14 5.55 -6.74
N GLU A 353 -10.10 5.82 -5.94
CA GLU A 353 -10.27 6.48 -4.66
C GLU A 353 -10.88 7.88 -4.82
N ILE A 354 -10.39 8.67 -5.79
CA ILE A 354 -10.95 10.01 -6.08
C ILE A 354 -12.40 9.89 -6.58
N ILE A 355 -12.68 8.95 -7.51
CA ILE A 355 -14.03 8.73 -8.05
C ILE A 355 -15.04 8.42 -6.92
N GLN A 356 -14.64 7.66 -5.91
CA GLN A 356 -15.51 7.27 -4.81
C GLN A 356 -15.66 8.35 -3.72
N THR A 357 -14.71 9.29 -3.62
CA THR A 357 -14.64 10.23 -2.50
C THR A 357 -14.93 11.68 -2.87
N VAL A 358 -14.78 12.05 -4.15
CA VAL A 358 -14.93 13.43 -4.63
C VAL A 358 -15.94 13.46 -5.77
N SER A 359 -17.21 13.68 -5.42
CA SER A 359 -18.33 13.72 -6.37
C SER A 359 -18.28 14.89 -7.35
N GLU A 360 -17.56 15.95 -7.00
CA GLU A 360 -17.47 17.22 -7.72
C GLU A 360 -16.56 17.15 -8.96
N VAL A 361 -15.85 16.05 -9.16
CA VAL A 361 -14.88 15.89 -10.25
C VAL A 361 -15.20 14.70 -11.13
N THR A 362 -14.97 14.85 -12.43
CA THR A 362 -15.19 13.82 -13.46
C THR A 362 -13.88 13.32 -14.07
N TRP A 363 -12.82 14.14 -14.06
CA TRP A 363 -11.53 13.84 -14.69
C TRP A 363 -10.92 12.49 -14.27
N ALA A 364 -11.11 12.08 -13.00
CA ALA A 364 -10.50 10.85 -12.49
C ALA A 364 -11.11 9.61 -13.16
N LYS A 365 -12.41 9.64 -13.44
CA LYS A 365 -13.12 8.60 -14.19
C LYS A 365 -12.66 8.57 -15.64
N ASP A 366 -12.62 9.74 -16.28
CA ASP A 366 -12.24 9.85 -17.69
C ASP A 366 -10.80 9.39 -17.93
N LEU A 367 -9.87 9.78 -17.04
CA LEU A 367 -8.47 9.37 -17.13
C LEU A 367 -8.33 7.85 -16.96
N LYS A 368 -9.06 7.28 -16.00
CA LYS A 368 -9.07 5.84 -15.77
C LYS A 368 -9.62 5.10 -16.99
N GLU A 369 -10.74 5.54 -17.54
CA GLU A 369 -11.34 4.92 -18.72
C GLU A 369 -10.40 5.00 -19.94
N LEU A 370 -9.76 6.16 -20.18
CA LEU A 370 -8.80 6.34 -21.28
C LEU A 370 -7.64 5.33 -21.19
N ILE A 371 -6.96 5.28 -20.04
CA ILE A 371 -5.78 4.44 -19.84
C ILE A 371 -6.13 2.94 -19.94
N PHE A 372 -7.24 2.52 -19.34
CA PHE A 372 -7.63 1.10 -19.31
C PHE A 372 -8.22 0.65 -20.63
N LYS A 373 -8.93 1.52 -21.35
CA LYS A 373 -9.36 1.25 -22.72
C LYS A 373 -8.15 1.03 -23.64
N ALA A 374 -7.16 1.92 -23.59
CA ALA A 374 -5.92 1.76 -24.35
C ALA A 374 -5.21 0.44 -24.00
N TYR A 375 -5.18 0.05 -22.73
CA TYR A 375 -4.64 -1.25 -22.33
C TYR A 375 -5.41 -2.44 -22.93
N HIS A 376 -6.74 -2.38 -22.97
CA HIS A 376 -7.56 -3.41 -23.59
C HIS A 376 -7.37 -3.49 -25.10
N ASP A 377 -7.33 -2.35 -25.78
CA ASP A 377 -7.08 -2.27 -27.22
C ASP A 377 -5.70 -2.83 -27.57
N ARG A 378 -4.67 -2.51 -26.76
CA ARG A 378 -3.32 -3.08 -26.86
C ARG A 378 -3.35 -4.61 -26.82
N LYS A 379 -4.08 -5.21 -25.87
CA LYS A 379 -4.17 -6.69 -25.78
C LYS A 379 -4.75 -7.31 -27.05
N VAL A 380 -5.70 -6.65 -27.69
CA VAL A 380 -6.29 -7.13 -28.96
C VAL A 380 -5.25 -7.05 -30.08
N LEU A 381 -4.48 -5.96 -30.16
CA LEU A 381 -3.45 -5.76 -31.17
C LEU A 381 -2.25 -6.69 -31.00
N ILE A 382 -1.80 -6.95 -29.76
CA ILE A 382 -0.74 -7.95 -29.48
C ILE A 382 -1.14 -9.32 -30.02
N LYS A 383 -2.40 -9.73 -29.84
CA LYS A 383 -2.92 -11.01 -30.39
C LYS A 383 -2.91 -11.04 -31.92
N LYS A 384 -2.94 -9.88 -32.56
CA LYS A 384 -2.83 -9.72 -34.03
C LYS A 384 -1.37 -9.54 -34.49
N GLY A 385 -0.38 -9.63 -33.60
CA GLY A 385 1.04 -9.52 -33.92
C GLY A 385 1.60 -8.10 -33.97
N SER A 386 0.81 -7.07 -33.64
CA SER A 386 1.30 -5.68 -33.58
C SER A 386 2.23 -5.48 -32.38
N LYS A 387 3.21 -4.58 -32.53
CA LYS A 387 4.19 -4.23 -31.48
C LYS A 387 3.98 -2.83 -30.88
N SER A 388 3.12 -2.02 -31.47
CA SER A 388 2.77 -0.67 -31.02
C SER A 388 1.41 -0.26 -31.58
N PHE A 389 0.85 0.84 -31.09
CA PHE A 389 -0.24 1.54 -31.77
C PHE A 389 0.31 2.34 -32.97
N SER A 390 -0.56 2.70 -33.90
CA SER A 390 -0.19 3.65 -34.96
C SER A 390 0.10 5.04 -34.39
N ASN A 391 0.96 5.82 -35.05
CA ASN A 391 1.30 7.18 -34.62
C ASN A 391 0.07 8.08 -34.47
N ILE A 392 -0.94 7.89 -35.33
CA ILE A 392 -2.22 8.61 -35.23
C ILE A 392 -2.90 8.26 -33.89
N LYS A 393 -2.96 6.96 -33.56
CA LYS A 393 -3.64 6.51 -32.36
C LYS A 393 -2.91 6.87 -31.08
N THR A 394 -1.57 6.82 -31.07
CA THR A 394 -0.77 7.27 -29.91
C THR A 394 -0.96 8.76 -29.67
N ASN A 395 -0.93 9.59 -30.72
CA ASN A 395 -1.18 11.04 -30.62
C ASN A 395 -2.59 11.34 -30.13
N GLU A 396 -3.62 10.64 -30.61
CA GLU A 396 -4.99 10.77 -30.10
C GLU A 396 -5.08 10.48 -28.59
N ILE A 397 -4.45 9.41 -28.12
CA ILE A 397 -4.47 9.03 -26.69
C ILE A 397 -3.71 10.07 -25.87
N SER A 398 -2.55 10.50 -26.34
CA SER A 398 -1.70 11.49 -25.67
C SER A 398 -2.38 12.86 -25.56
N ALA A 399 -3.05 13.33 -26.62
CA ALA A 399 -3.79 14.58 -26.61
C ALA A 399 -4.99 14.54 -25.66
N LYS A 400 -5.76 13.45 -25.70
CA LYS A 400 -6.88 13.25 -24.75
C LYS A 400 -6.41 13.20 -23.30
N TYR A 401 -5.23 12.62 -23.05
CA TYR A 401 -4.63 12.64 -21.72
C TYR A 401 -4.41 14.08 -21.25
N ASP A 402 -3.81 14.94 -22.08
CA ASP A 402 -3.55 16.35 -21.74
C ASP A 402 -4.85 17.14 -21.50
N GLU A 403 -5.87 16.92 -22.33
CA GLU A 403 -7.19 17.51 -22.14
C GLU A 403 -7.79 17.15 -20.77
N ILE A 404 -7.71 15.88 -20.38
CA ILE A 404 -8.22 15.40 -19.08
C ILE A 404 -7.40 15.99 -17.92
N ILE A 405 -6.08 16.10 -18.04
CA ILE A 405 -5.24 16.74 -17.00
C ILE A 405 -5.55 18.24 -16.88
N SER A 406 -5.81 18.93 -17.99
CA SER A 406 -6.24 20.33 -17.97
C SER A 406 -7.60 20.49 -17.28
N LEU A 407 -8.55 19.61 -17.59
CA LEU A 407 -9.84 19.54 -16.90
C LEU A 407 -9.66 19.28 -15.40
N ALA A 408 -8.76 18.36 -15.02
CA ALA A 408 -8.49 18.04 -13.63
C ALA A 408 -7.98 19.26 -12.83
N LYS A 409 -7.08 20.06 -13.43
CA LYS A 409 -6.59 21.31 -12.85
C LYS A 409 -7.72 22.33 -12.64
N LYS A 410 -8.72 22.38 -13.55
CA LYS A 410 -9.90 23.25 -13.42
C LYS A 410 -10.87 22.76 -12.34
N GLU A 411 -11.29 21.49 -12.40
CA GLU A 411 -12.26 20.91 -11.47
C GLU A 411 -11.74 20.87 -10.02
N SER A 412 -10.43 20.64 -9.84
CA SER A 412 -9.81 20.61 -8.50
C SER A 412 -9.97 21.91 -7.70
N LYS A 413 -10.23 23.05 -8.36
CA LYS A 413 -10.48 24.34 -7.68
C LYS A 413 -11.82 24.33 -6.92
N ASN A 414 -12.78 23.56 -7.42
CA ASN A 414 -14.16 23.52 -6.93
C ASN A 414 -14.37 22.47 -5.81
N ILE A 415 -13.35 21.66 -5.50
CA ILE A 415 -13.42 20.68 -4.41
C ILE A 415 -13.53 21.44 -3.08
N LYS A 416 -14.61 21.17 -2.34
CA LYS A 416 -14.90 21.85 -1.07
C LYS A 416 -13.99 21.39 0.06
N SER A 417 -13.75 20.09 0.16
CA SER A 417 -12.90 19.51 1.20
C SER A 417 -11.43 19.78 0.92
N THR A 418 -10.76 20.49 1.82
CA THR A 418 -9.32 20.80 1.72
C THR A 418 -8.49 19.51 1.68
N TYR A 419 -8.85 18.51 2.49
CA TYR A 419 -8.20 17.20 2.49
C TYR A 419 -8.27 16.50 1.12
N TYR A 420 -9.46 16.39 0.54
CA TYR A 420 -9.62 15.74 -0.77
C TYR A 420 -9.03 16.56 -1.91
N LYS A 421 -9.07 17.89 -1.81
CA LYS A 421 -8.44 18.81 -2.77
C LYS A 421 -6.94 18.62 -2.83
N GLU A 422 -6.25 18.61 -1.70
CA GLU A 422 -4.80 18.38 -1.66
C GLU A 422 -4.42 17.03 -2.26
N LYS A 423 -5.21 16.00 -1.96
CA LYS A 423 -4.99 14.65 -2.46
C LYS A 423 -5.19 14.55 -3.97
N ALA A 424 -6.26 15.15 -4.50
CA ALA A 424 -6.49 15.24 -5.95
C ALA A 424 -5.34 15.99 -6.63
N LEU A 425 -4.92 17.13 -6.09
CA LEU A 425 -3.80 17.92 -6.63
C LEU A 425 -2.48 17.15 -6.65
N LYS A 426 -2.18 16.35 -5.62
CA LYS A 426 -0.99 15.48 -5.60
C LYS A 426 -1.02 14.46 -6.74
N LEU A 427 -2.18 13.81 -6.97
CA LEU A 427 -2.34 12.84 -8.05
C LEU A 427 -2.26 13.51 -9.42
N ILE A 428 -2.88 14.68 -9.61
CA ILE A 428 -2.82 15.45 -10.84
C ILE A 428 -1.36 15.82 -11.17
N ARG A 429 -0.60 16.34 -10.20
CA ARG A 429 0.82 16.67 -10.40
C ARG A 429 1.65 15.45 -10.79
N ARG A 430 1.37 14.29 -10.20
CA ARG A 430 2.02 13.02 -10.59
C ARG A 430 1.71 12.68 -12.04
N CYS A 431 0.43 12.65 -12.43
CA CYS A 431 0.01 12.32 -13.79
C CYS A 431 0.59 13.28 -14.83
N ASP A 432 0.60 14.58 -14.52
CA ASP A 432 1.15 15.64 -15.37
C ASP A 432 2.67 15.49 -15.54
N LYS A 433 3.40 15.31 -14.44
CA LYS A 433 4.87 15.20 -14.46
C LYS A 433 5.37 13.90 -15.12
N TYR A 434 4.68 12.79 -14.89
CA TYR A 434 5.11 11.45 -15.31
C TYR A 434 4.22 10.87 -16.42
N LYS A 435 3.65 11.74 -17.27
CA LYS A 435 2.79 11.37 -18.38
C LYS A 435 3.44 10.31 -19.28
N ASP A 436 4.68 10.55 -19.70
CA ASP A 436 5.39 9.65 -20.62
C ASP A 436 5.65 8.27 -19.97
N ASN A 437 5.97 8.25 -18.67
CA ASN A 437 6.15 7.00 -17.91
C ASN A 437 4.84 6.21 -17.80
N HIS A 438 3.69 6.88 -17.64
CA HIS A 438 2.37 6.27 -17.62
C HIS A 438 1.93 5.79 -19.01
N LEU A 439 2.27 6.52 -20.07
CA LEU A 439 1.86 6.21 -21.44
C LEU A 439 2.82 5.31 -22.21
N ALA A 440 4.03 5.03 -21.70
CA ALA A 440 5.07 4.23 -22.38
C ALA A 440 4.53 2.96 -23.08
N PHE A 441 3.59 2.24 -22.45
CA PHE A 441 2.98 1.02 -22.99
C PHE A 441 2.18 1.20 -24.29
N ILE A 442 1.82 2.43 -24.68
CA ILE A 442 1.14 2.71 -25.95
C ILE A 442 2.13 2.85 -27.11
N TYR A 443 3.37 3.27 -26.82
CA TYR A 443 4.41 3.46 -27.82
C TYR A 443 5.18 2.15 -28.09
N ASP A 444 5.40 1.35 -27.05
CA ASP A 444 6.03 0.04 -27.16
C ASP A 444 5.27 -1.02 -26.35
N PHE A 445 4.77 -2.06 -27.02
CA PHE A 445 4.03 -3.13 -26.37
C PHE A 445 4.92 -4.09 -25.57
N SER A 446 6.24 -4.02 -25.68
CA SER A 446 7.17 -4.72 -24.79
C SER A 446 7.10 -4.19 -23.35
N VAL A 447 6.75 -2.91 -23.19
CA VAL A 447 6.57 -2.28 -21.88
C VAL A 447 5.28 -2.80 -21.22
N PRO A 448 5.36 -3.38 -20.02
CA PRO A 448 4.18 -3.86 -19.31
C PRO A 448 3.35 -2.70 -18.77
N PHE A 449 2.05 -2.95 -18.62
CA PHE A 449 1.10 -2.00 -18.05
C PHE A 449 1.10 -2.00 -16.52
N ASP A 450 1.66 -3.06 -15.92
CA ASP A 450 1.57 -3.36 -14.51
C ASP A 450 2.86 -3.97 -13.97
N ASN A 451 3.09 -3.77 -12.68
CA ASN A 451 4.21 -4.35 -11.94
C ASN A 451 3.82 -5.67 -11.23
N ASN A 452 2.87 -6.42 -11.81
CA ASN A 452 2.35 -7.65 -11.20
C ASN A 452 3.42 -8.72 -10.93
N PRO A 453 4.49 -8.89 -11.75
CA PRO A 453 5.56 -9.83 -11.43
C PRO A 453 6.18 -9.51 -10.07
N SER A 454 6.50 -8.25 -9.82
CA SER A 454 7.10 -7.81 -8.57
C SER A 454 6.17 -7.99 -7.37
N GLU A 455 4.91 -7.53 -7.51
CA GLU A 455 3.89 -7.67 -6.45
C GLU A 455 3.71 -9.16 -6.06
N ARG A 456 3.66 -10.06 -7.05
CA ARG A 456 3.52 -11.51 -6.82
C ARG A 456 4.74 -12.10 -6.13
N ASP A 457 5.92 -11.65 -6.49
CA ASP A 457 7.17 -12.14 -5.93
C ASP A 457 7.34 -11.73 -4.46
N LEU A 458 6.88 -10.54 -4.06
CA LEU A 458 6.93 -10.09 -2.67
C LEU A 458 5.87 -10.72 -1.76
N ARG A 459 4.82 -11.38 -2.30
CA ARG A 459 3.76 -12.00 -1.48
C ARG A 459 4.29 -13.03 -0.50
N ILE A 460 5.32 -13.79 -0.87
CA ILE A 460 5.90 -14.81 0.01
C ILE A 460 6.50 -14.20 1.28
N ILE A 461 7.09 -13.01 1.16
CA ILE A 461 7.63 -12.26 2.31
C ILE A 461 6.50 -11.88 3.28
N LYS A 462 5.36 -11.40 2.77
CA LYS A 462 4.19 -11.10 3.60
C LYS A 462 3.60 -12.34 4.26
N ILE A 463 3.62 -13.49 3.58
CA ILE A 463 3.18 -14.78 4.14
C ILE A 463 4.12 -15.18 5.29
N LYS A 464 5.44 -15.07 5.11
CA LYS A 464 6.43 -15.30 6.16
C LYS A 464 6.18 -14.42 7.38
N THR A 465 5.97 -13.12 7.17
CA THR A 465 5.62 -12.18 8.25
C THR A 465 4.39 -12.63 9.02
N LYS A 466 3.34 -13.07 8.30
CA LYS A 466 2.08 -13.49 8.92
C LYS A 466 2.21 -14.78 9.73
N ILE A 467 2.99 -15.75 9.24
CA ILE A 467 3.08 -17.09 9.85
C ILE A 467 4.11 -17.12 10.97
N SER A 468 5.26 -16.46 10.79
CA SER A 468 6.40 -16.57 11.71
C SER A 468 6.85 -15.23 12.31
N GLY A 469 6.15 -14.13 12.03
CA GLY A 469 6.60 -12.79 12.39
C GLY A 469 7.78 -12.31 11.55
N GLY A 470 8.45 -11.25 12.04
CA GLY A 470 9.62 -10.66 11.41
C GLY A 470 10.93 -11.42 11.60
N PHE A 471 11.99 -10.98 10.92
CA PHE A 471 13.35 -11.47 11.16
C PHE A 471 13.94 -10.84 12.44
N LYS A 472 14.63 -11.64 13.25
CA LYS A 472 15.30 -11.14 14.48
C LYS A 472 16.56 -10.33 14.18
N ASN A 473 17.29 -10.66 13.12
CA ASN A 473 18.51 -9.96 12.69
C ASN A 473 18.61 -9.96 11.15
N ILE A 474 19.48 -9.10 10.61
CA ILE A 474 19.65 -8.92 9.16
C ILE A 474 20.22 -10.18 8.49
N ASN A 475 21.21 -10.85 9.10
CA ASN A 475 21.84 -12.04 8.53
C ASN A 475 20.83 -13.17 8.29
N SER A 476 19.82 -13.31 9.16
CA SER A 476 18.73 -14.28 8.98
C SER A 476 17.77 -13.85 7.88
N ALA A 477 17.55 -12.55 7.70
CA ALA A 477 16.77 -12.03 6.57
C ALA A 477 17.52 -12.26 5.26
N GLU A 478 18.83 -12.03 5.22
CA GLU A 478 19.70 -12.26 4.06
C GLU A 478 19.70 -13.74 3.68
N ALA A 479 19.96 -14.64 4.63
CA ALA A 479 19.98 -16.07 4.33
C ALA A 479 18.63 -16.58 3.80
N TYR A 480 17.52 -16.05 4.33
CA TYR A 480 16.18 -16.33 3.80
C TYR A 480 15.98 -15.76 2.38
N CYS A 481 16.42 -14.53 2.15
CA CYS A 481 16.32 -13.85 0.85
C CYS A 481 17.15 -14.56 -0.23
N ASP A 482 18.35 -15.02 0.10
CA ASP A 482 19.20 -15.83 -0.76
C ASP A 482 18.46 -17.12 -1.17
N ALA A 483 17.95 -17.86 -0.18
CA ALA A 483 17.23 -19.11 -0.42
C ALA A 483 15.98 -18.93 -1.30
N ILE A 484 15.15 -17.94 -0.98
CA ILE A 484 13.91 -17.71 -1.73
C ILE A 484 14.19 -17.15 -3.13
N SER A 485 15.30 -16.44 -3.35
CA SER A 485 15.75 -16.00 -4.68
C SER A 485 16.01 -17.20 -5.59
N ILE A 486 16.73 -18.21 -5.10
CA ILE A 486 16.98 -19.46 -5.84
C ILE A 486 15.66 -20.16 -6.15
N ILE A 487 14.85 -20.45 -5.13
CA ILE A 487 13.61 -21.24 -5.30
C ILE A 487 12.65 -20.57 -6.28
N LYS A 488 12.42 -19.27 -6.11
CA LYS A 488 11.49 -18.51 -6.96
C LYS A 488 12.00 -18.39 -8.39
N THR A 489 13.32 -18.29 -8.58
CA THR A 489 13.92 -18.31 -9.90
C THR A 489 13.83 -19.70 -10.56
N SER A 490 14.07 -20.79 -9.83
CA SER A 490 13.84 -22.15 -10.33
C SER A 490 12.39 -22.32 -10.81
N LEU A 491 11.41 -21.86 -10.02
CA LEU A 491 10.00 -21.89 -10.42
C LEU A 491 9.70 -21.08 -11.69
N LYS A 492 10.27 -19.89 -11.83
CA LYS A 492 10.12 -19.05 -13.05
C LYS A 492 10.70 -19.73 -14.28
N ARG A 493 11.86 -20.38 -14.13
CA ARG A 493 12.56 -21.15 -15.18
C ARG A 493 12.00 -22.56 -15.38
N LYS A 494 10.91 -22.93 -14.66
CA LYS A 494 10.28 -24.27 -14.70
C LYS A 494 11.24 -25.42 -14.34
N ILE A 495 12.22 -25.13 -13.50
CA ILE A 495 13.16 -26.09 -12.92
C ILE A 495 12.60 -26.52 -11.56
N ASN A 496 12.76 -27.79 -11.21
CA ASN A 496 12.36 -28.28 -9.88
C ASN A 496 13.22 -27.60 -8.81
N PRO A 497 12.63 -26.78 -7.91
CA PRO A 497 13.41 -26.07 -6.89
C PRO A 497 14.18 -27.00 -5.96
N PHE A 498 13.62 -28.18 -5.67
CA PHE A 498 14.25 -29.15 -4.80
C PHE A 498 15.57 -29.68 -5.36
N GLU A 499 15.66 -29.86 -6.69
CA GLU A 499 16.91 -30.24 -7.35
C GLU A 499 17.91 -29.09 -7.35
N SER A 500 17.46 -27.84 -7.57
CA SER A 500 18.33 -26.67 -7.47
C SER A 500 18.93 -26.51 -6.07
N ILE A 501 18.12 -26.76 -5.03
CA ILE A 501 18.59 -26.69 -3.65
C ILE A 501 19.64 -27.76 -3.37
N LYS A 502 19.40 -29.01 -3.79
CA LYS A 502 20.36 -30.11 -3.64
C LYS A 502 21.68 -29.81 -4.35
N ALA A 503 21.61 -29.35 -5.59
CA ALA A 503 22.79 -29.01 -6.38
C ALA A 503 23.67 -27.96 -5.66
N ILE A 504 23.07 -26.92 -5.09
CA ILE A 504 23.80 -25.92 -4.30
C ILE A 504 24.44 -26.53 -3.05
N PHE A 505 23.76 -27.43 -2.33
CA PHE A 505 24.38 -28.13 -1.19
C PHE A 505 25.56 -29.02 -1.63
N ASN A 506 25.50 -29.58 -2.84
CA ASN A 506 26.58 -30.32 -3.49
C ASN A 506 27.69 -29.42 -4.08
N ASN A 507 27.65 -28.11 -3.82
CA ASN A 507 28.58 -27.09 -4.34
C ASN A 507 28.52 -26.90 -5.87
N GLU A 508 27.42 -27.27 -6.51
CA GLU A 508 27.20 -26.94 -7.92
C GLU A 508 26.75 -25.48 -8.06
N VAL A 509 27.33 -24.80 -9.05
CA VAL A 509 26.93 -23.44 -9.42
C VAL A 509 25.87 -23.52 -10.51
N LEU A 510 24.70 -22.97 -10.23
CA LEU A 510 23.58 -23.00 -11.16
C LEU A 510 23.48 -21.69 -11.95
N PHE A 511 22.62 -21.72 -12.98
CA PHE A 511 22.20 -20.55 -13.74
C PHE A 511 23.33 -19.76 -14.42
N ALA A 512 24.49 -20.39 -14.63
CA ALA A 512 25.51 -19.86 -15.52
C ALA A 512 24.92 -19.68 -16.94
N ASN A 513 25.22 -18.54 -17.56
CA ASN A 513 24.77 -18.21 -18.92
C ASN A 513 25.47 -19.04 -19.99
#